data_AF-A0A956HVN6-F1
#
_entry.id   AF-A0A956HVN6-F1
#
_cell.length_a   1.000
_cell.length_b   1.000
_cell.length_c   1.000
_cell.angle_alpha   90.00
_cell.angle_beta   90.00
_cell.angle_gamma   90.00
#
_symmetry.space_group_name_H-M   'P 1'
#
loop_
_entity.id
_entity.type
_entity.pdbx_description
1 polymer ?
#
loop_
_entity_poly.entity_id
_entity_poly.type
_entity_poly.pdbx_seq_one_letter_code
_entity_poly.pdbx_strand_id
1 'polypeptide(L)'
;MVERLPSVDRYLERLPRGLSSHPECQVKASVYRDALASHGLESVISELPRELRELVLEPPPVSSWVPEVYANSIMMAIRDVHFEPGTVGVTAYSEWTRQRNLLLLTRPLYRALFLLLSPERLLKGLQRRWGAFRKGTTIELVHQGVGAVELRVRYPENLYEETTLSGLRGALVAALEAAGAGHVKVELIEFDDRQASYRGSWS
;
A
#
# COMPACT_ATOMS: atom_id res chain seq x y z
N MET A 1 -12.11 24.96 13.01
CA MET A 1 -11.19 23.84 13.31
C MET A 1 -10.80 23.25 11.97
N VAL A 2 -9.51 23.22 11.63
CA VAL A 2 -9.06 22.49 10.44
C VAL A 2 -9.18 21.02 10.77
N GLU A 3 -10.00 20.29 10.02
CA GLU A 3 -10.08 18.84 10.07
C GLU A 3 -8.69 18.30 9.71
N ARG A 4 -7.97 17.66 10.65
CA ARG A 4 -6.58 17.24 10.40
C ARG A 4 -6.46 15.85 9.76
N LEU A 5 -7.55 15.09 9.69
CA LEU A 5 -7.59 13.73 9.12
C LEU A 5 -8.70 13.55 8.07
N PRO A 6 -8.90 14.50 7.13
CA PRO A 6 -10.05 14.49 6.22
C PRO A 6 -10.06 13.30 5.25
N SER A 7 -8.91 12.67 4.97
CA SER A 7 -8.85 11.47 4.14
C SER A 7 -9.31 10.23 4.91
N VAL A 8 -9.05 10.17 6.22
CA VAL A 8 -9.48 9.06 7.08
C VAL A 8 -11.00 9.07 7.21
N ASP A 9 -11.59 10.22 7.55
CA ASP A 9 -13.04 10.32 7.76
C ASP A 9 -13.81 9.95 6.50
N ARG A 10 -13.44 10.54 5.35
CA ARG A 10 -14.03 10.22 4.04
C ARG A 10 -13.93 8.74 3.69
N TYR A 11 -12.80 8.11 3.98
CA TYR A 11 -12.62 6.69 3.70
C TYR A 11 -13.53 5.82 4.57
N LEU A 12 -13.61 6.12 5.88
CA LEU A 12 -14.45 5.38 6.81
C LEU A 12 -15.95 5.55 6.50
N GLU A 13 -16.38 6.71 6.03
CA GLU A 13 -17.76 6.97 5.60
C GLU A 13 -18.17 6.14 4.38
N ARG A 14 -17.24 5.83 3.47
CA ARG A 14 -17.51 5.02 2.26
C ARG A 14 -17.52 3.52 2.52
N LEU A 15 -17.01 3.09 3.67
CA LEU A 15 -16.92 1.69 4.03
C LEU A 15 -18.26 1.19 4.62
N PRO A 16 -18.77 0.01 4.21
CA PRO A 16 -20.09 -0.48 4.63
C PRO A 16 -20.30 -0.56 6.15
N ARG A 17 -19.23 -0.80 6.92
CA ARG A 17 -19.22 -0.91 8.38
C ARG A 17 -18.05 -0.14 9.01
N GLY A 18 -17.58 0.92 8.36
CA GLY A 18 -16.40 1.68 8.78
C GLY A 18 -15.19 0.76 9.01
N LEU A 19 -14.53 0.92 10.16
CA LEU A 19 -13.38 0.11 10.60
C LEU A 19 -13.63 -1.40 10.65
N SER A 20 -14.89 -1.84 10.80
CA SER A 20 -15.25 -3.27 10.85
C SER A 20 -15.60 -3.86 9.46
N SER A 21 -15.28 -3.14 8.38
CA SER A 21 -15.50 -3.61 7.01
C SER A 21 -14.46 -4.64 6.60
N HIS A 22 -14.87 -5.62 5.79
CA HIS A 22 -14.01 -6.61 5.16
C HIS A 22 -13.04 -7.31 6.12
N PRO A 23 -13.53 -7.96 7.20
CA PRO A 23 -12.68 -8.59 8.22
C PRO A 23 -11.76 -9.70 7.66
N GLU A 24 -12.10 -10.27 6.51
CA GLU A 24 -11.28 -11.22 5.76
C GLU A 24 -10.05 -10.58 5.08
N CYS A 25 -10.08 -9.26 4.87
CA CYS A 25 -8.98 -8.51 4.27
C CYS A 25 -7.96 -8.13 5.33
N GLN A 26 -6.76 -8.71 5.19
CA GLN A 26 -5.66 -8.48 6.12
C GLN A 26 -4.38 -8.14 5.37
N VAL A 27 -3.55 -7.31 5.99
CA VAL A 27 -2.21 -6.99 5.49
C VAL A 27 -1.16 -7.25 6.57
N LYS A 28 0.07 -7.55 6.16
CA LYS A 28 1.20 -7.65 7.08
C LYS A 28 1.47 -6.32 7.75
N ALA A 29 1.64 -6.34 9.07
CA ALA A 29 1.95 -5.15 9.86
C ALA A 29 3.21 -4.43 9.38
N SER A 30 4.17 -5.16 8.78
CA SER A 30 5.35 -4.56 8.17
C SER A 30 5.06 -3.49 7.12
N VAL A 31 3.89 -3.53 6.46
CA VAL A 31 3.52 -2.56 5.41
C VAL A 31 3.35 -1.15 5.98
N TYR A 32 2.74 -1.01 7.17
CA TYR A 32 2.50 0.30 7.78
C TYR A 32 3.43 0.61 8.97
N ARG A 33 4.01 -0.38 9.64
CA ARG A 33 4.80 -0.14 10.85
C ARG A 33 6.06 0.69 10.59
N ASP A 34 6.76 0.39 9.50
CA ASP A 34 7.89 1.21 9.06
C ASP A 34 7.45 2.64 8.67
N ALA A 35 6.15 2.88 8.50
CA ALA A 35 5.61 4.17 8.08
C ALA A 35 5.53 5.06 9.30
N LEU A 36 4.92 4.54 10.36
CA LEU A 36 4.88 5.16 11.68
C LEU A 36 6.28 5.46 12.22
N ALA A 37 7.24 4.54 12.05
CA ALA A 37 8.61 4.79 12.49
C ALA A 37 9.30 5.97 11.78
N SER A 38 8.89 6.28 10.55
CA SER A 38 9.45 7.40 9.77
C SER A 38 8.62 8.68 9.85
N HIS A 39 7.30 8.54 10.00
CA HIS A 39 6.30 9.59 9.98
C HIS A 39 5.24 9.23 11.03
N GLY A 40 5.56 9.56 12.28
CA GLY A 40 4.71 9.26 13.43
C GLY A 40 3.40 10.04 13.43
N LEU A 41 2.43 9.58 14.20
CA LEU A 41 1.09 10.19 14.31
C LEU A 41 0.79 10.69 15.72
N GLU A 42 1.82 10.83 16.57
CA GLU A 42 1.68 11.20 17.99
C GLU A 42 1.01 12.57 18.17
N SER A 43 1.25 13.50 17.24
CA SER A 43 0.67 14.85 17.26
C SER A 43 -0.84 14.90 17.01
N VAL A 44 -1.41 13.84 16.43
CA VAL A 44 -2.84 13.70 16.09
C VAL A 44 -3.47 12.45 16.70
N ILE A 45 -2.80 11.83 17.67
CA ILE A 45 -3.25 10.54 18.24
C ILE A 45 -4.66 10.63 18.82
N SER A 46 -5.04 11.76 19.41
CA SER A 46 -6.38 11.98 19.98
C SER A 46 -7.48 12.11 18.94
N GLU A 47 -7.12 12.32 17.67
CA GLU A 47 -8.04 12.52 16.55
C GLU A 47 -8.31 11.20 15.80
N LEU A 48 -7.42 10.21 15.92
CA LEU A 48 -7.65 8.88 15.38
C LEU A 48 -8.79 8.15 16.11
N PRO A 49 -9.55 7.26 15.44
CA PRO A 49 -10.38 6.26 16.10
C PRO A 49 -9.58 5.41 17.10
N ARG A 50 -10.23 4.97 18.19
CA ARG A 50 -9.56 4.27 19.31
C ARG A 50 -8.72 3.08 18.84
N GLU A 51 -9.26 2.27 17.95
CA GLU A 51 -8.62 1.07 17.42
C GLU A 51 -7.32 1.41 16.67
N LEU A 52 -7.30 2.53 15.95
CA LEU A 52 -6.10 2.99 15.24
C LEU A 52 -5.06 3.55 16.21
N ARG A 53 -5.47 4.18 17.32
CA ARG A 53 -4.54 4.65 18.36
C ARG A 53 -3.71 3.52 18.93
N GLU A 54 -4.36 2.40 19.24
CA GLU A 54 -3.70 1.21 19.78
C GLU A 54 -2.61 0.69 18.83
N LEU A 55 -2.86 0.68 17.52
CA LEU A 55 -1.88 0.27 16.50
C LEU A 55 -0.71 1.25 16.32
N VAL A 56 -0.90 2.52 16.67
CA VAL A 56 0.15 3.55 16.61
C VAL A 56 1.02 3.48 17.86
N LEU A 57 0.40 3.40 19.04
CA LEU A 57 1.10 3.40 20.33
C LEU A 57 1.78 2.06 20.60
N GLU A 58 1.14 0.95 20.24
CA GLU A 58 1.61 -0.41 20.48
C GLU A 58 1.55 -1.23 19.18
N PRO A 59 2.42 -0.92 18.20
CA PRO A 59 2.36 -1.59 16.92
C PRO A 59 2.71 -3.08 17.06
N PRO A 60 1.90 -3.99 16.48
CA PRO A 60 2.16 -5.42 16.52
C PRO A 60 3.47 -5.80 15.81
N PRO A 61 3.98 -7.03 16.03
CA PRO A 61 5.14 -7.54 15.32
C PRO A 61 4.94 -7.45 13.79
N VAL A 62 6.01 -7.14 13.04
CA VAL A 62 6.01 -6.98 11.56
C VAL A 62 5.38 -8.15 10.81
N SER A 63 5.47 -9.36 11.36
CA SER A 63 4.94 -10.59 10.77
C SER A 63 3.45 -10.80 11.05
N SER A 64 2.84 -10.01 11.93
CA SER A 64 1.42 -10.10 12.29
C SER A 64 0.54 -9.67 11.13
N TRP A 65 -0.67 -10.21 11.09
CA TRP A 65 -1.72 -9.80 10.17
C TRP A 65 -2.64 -8.82 10.89
N VAL A 66 -2.91 -7.68 10.26
CA VAL A 66 -3.86 -6.67 10.76
C VAL A 66 -4.97 -6.45 9.74
N PRO A 67 -6.17 -5.98 10.14
CA PRO A 67 -7.20 -5.57 9.20
C PRO A 67 -6.65 -4.56 8.19
N GLU A 68 -6.89 -4.80 6.90
CA GLU A 68 -6.33 -3.95 5.84
C GLU A 68 -6.91 -2.54 5.86
N VAL A 69 -8.17 -2.39 6.26
CA VAL A 69 -8.80 -1.09 6.54
C VAL A 69 -7.96 -0.26 7.53
N TYR A 70 -7.42 -0.89 8.58
CA TYR A 70 -6.66 -0.17 9.60
C TYR A 70 -5.34 0.37 9.04
N ALA A 71 -4.62 -0.46 8.28
CA ALA A 71 -3.38 -0.05 7.63
C ALA A 71 -3.63 1.06 6.60
N ASN A 72 -4.73 0.98 5.84
CA ASN A 72 -5.12 2.02 4.89
C ASN A 72 -5.40 3.34 5.60
N SER A 73 -6.20 3.33 6.67
CA SER A 73 -6.48 4.53 7.47
C SER A 73 -5.22 5.14 8.07
N ILE A 74 -4.28 4.33 8.58
CA ILE A 74 -3.00 4.83 9.10
C ILE A 74 -2.18 5.51 7.98
N MET A 75 -2.10 4.90 6.80
CA MET A 75 -1.36 5.48 5.67
C MET A 75 -2.00 6.77 5.15
N MET A 76 -3.33 6.90 5.23
CA MET A 76 -4.05 8.14 4.92
C MET A 76 -3.82 9.21 5.97
N ALA A 77 -3.84 8.85 7.26
CA ALA A 77 -3.50 9.77 8.34
C ALA A 77 -2.07 10.32 8.18
N ILE A 78 -1.10 9.46 7.84
CA ILE A 78 0.27 9.88 7.57
C ILE A 78 0.31 10.86 6.40
N ARG A 79 -0.45 10.60 5.33
CA ARG A 79 -0.56 11.52 4.20
C ARG A 79 -1.07 12.89 4.64
N ASP A 80 -2.19 12.92 5.37
CA ASP A 80 -2.84 14.18 5.77
C ASP A 80 -1.96 15.02 6.70
N VAL A 81 -1.17 14.39 7.57
CA VAL A 81 -0.32 15.08 8.55
C VAL A 81 0.99 15.58 7.96
N HIS A 82 1.62 14.79 7.08
CA HIS A 82 3.02 15.01 6.71
C HIS A 82 3.22 15.48 5.27
N PHE A 83 2.17 15.46 4.43
CA PHE A 83 2.30 15.79 3.02
C PHE A 83 1.32 16.91 2.65
N GLU A 84 1.83 17.91 1.93
CA GLU A 84 1.03 19.05 1.51
C GLU A 84 -0.15 18.62 0.61
N PRO A 85 -1.32 19.27 0.71
CA PRO A 85 -2.37 19.10 -0.28
C PRO A 85 -1.89 19.46 -1.69
N GLY A 86 -2.46 18.80 -2.70
CA GLY A 86 -2.16 19.08 -4.11
C GLY A 86 -0.97 18.32 -4.69
N THR A 87 -0.54 18.71 -5.88
CA THR A 87 0.38 17.93 -6.73
C THR A 87 1.75 17.71 -6.10
N VAL A 88 2.26 18.69 -5.34
CA VAL A 88 3.56 18.61 -4.67
C VAL A 88 3.55 17.48 -3.63
N GLY A 89 2.59 17.48 -2.70
CA GLY A 89 2.52 16.43 -1.70
C GLY A 89 2.10 15.07 -2.24
N VAL A 90 1.30 15.00 -3.32
CA VAL A 90 1.04 13.72 -4.03
C VAL A 90 2.33 13.12 -4.58
N THR A 91 3.20 13.95 -5.16
CA THR A 91 4.51 13.51 -5.68
C THR A 91 5.43 13.07 -4.56
N ALA A 92 5.54 13.87 -3.50
CA ALA A 92 6.35 13.54 -2.32
C ALA A 92 5.88 12.25 -1.62
N TYR A 93 4.56 12.06 -1.47
CA TYR A 93 3.99 10.84 -0.91
C TYR A 93 4.27 9.62 -1.79
N SER A 94 4.19 9.76 -3.10
CA SER A 94 4.49 8.67 -4.05
C SER A 94 5.95 8.24 -3.98
N GLU A 95 6.86 9.20 -3.90
CA GLU A 95 8.30 8.90 -3.80
C GLU A 95 8.63 8.28 -2.44
N TRP A 96 8.08 8.82 -1.35
CA TRP A 96 8.25 8.24 -0.02
C TRP A 96 7.67 6.82 0.07
N THR A 97 6.50 6.57 -0.52
CA THR A 97 5.90 5.21 -0.57
C THR A 97 6.72 4.25 -1.42
N ARG A 98 7.34 4.69 -2.51
CA ARG A 98 8.30 3.87 -3.28
C ARG A 98 9.51 3.50 -2.43
N GLN A 99 10.20 4.49 -1.87
CA GLN A 99 11.44 4.28 -1.10
C GLN A 99 11.22 3.34 0.09
N ARG A 100 10.14 3.53 0.85
CA ARG A 100 9.85 2.66 1.99
C ARG A 100 9.55 1.22 1.60
N ASN A 101 8.84 1.01 0.49
CA ASN A 101 8.57 -0.34 0.01
C ASN A 101 9.87 -0.98 -0.46
N LEU A 102 10.75 -0.24 -1.15
CA LEU A 102 12.04 -0.78 -1.56
C LEU A 102 12.89 -1.21 -0.35
N LEU A 103 12.90 -0.41 0.72
CA LEU A 103 13.55 -0.79 1.98
C LEU A 103 12.91 -2.05 2.59
N LEU A 104 11.58 -2.12 2.63
CA LEU A 104 10.86 -3.28 3.16
C LEU A 104 11.23 -4.57 2.40
N LEU A 105 11.22 -4.52 1.07
CA LEU A 105 11.44 -5.68 0.21
C LEU A 105 12.92 -6.13 0.18
N THR A 106 13.85 -5.25 0.55
CA THR A 106 15.29 -5.56 0.62
C THR A 106 15.76 -6.01 2.02
N ARG A 107 14.93 -5.85 3.06
CA ARG A 107 15.22 -6.33 4.43
C ARG A 107 15.28 -7.86 4.53
N PRO A 108 16.09 -8.44 5.44
CA PRO A 108 16.32 -9.88 5.52
C PRO A 108 15.06 -10.75 5.55
N LEU A 109 14.02 -10.30 6.25
CA LEU A 109 12.75 -11.03 6.37
C LEU A 109 12.06 -11.29 5.03
N TYR A 110 12.12 -10.32 4.11
CA TYR A 110 11.41 -10.38 2.82
C TYR A 110 12.33 -10.49 1.61
N ARG A 111 13.63 -10.26 1.79
CA ARG A 111 14.65 -10.28 0.73
C ARG A 111 14.59 -11.55 -0.11
N ALA A 112 14.42 -12.72 0.51
CA ALA A 112 14.36 -14.00 -0.21
C ALA A 112 13.18 -14.11 -1.19
N LEU A 113 12.13 -13.31 -1.03
CA LEU A 113 10.99 -13.28 -1.96
C LEU A 113 11.29 -12.51 -3.25
N PHE A 114 12.27 -11.59 -3.24
CA PHE A 114 12.53 -10.65 -4.34
C PHE A 114 13.94 -10.73 -4.91
N LEU A 115 14.93 -11.14 -4.12
CA LEU A 115 16.33 -11.24 -4.54
C LEU A 115 16.52 -12.30 -5.64
N LEU A 116 17.42 -12.02 -6.58
CA LEU A 116 17.83 -12.92 -7.69
C LEU A 116 16.72 -13.28 -8.69
N LEU A 117 15.58 -12.59 -8.64
CA LEU A 117 14.55 -12.71 -9.65
C LEU A 117 14.79 -11.68 -10.73
N SER A 118 14.57 -12.06 -11.98
CA SER A 118 14.28 -11.07 -13.02
C SER A 118 12.83 -10.60 -12.88
N PRO A 119 12.45 -9.45 -13.43
CA PRO A 119 11.07 -8.97 -13.42
C PRO A 119 10.08 -10.01 -13.96
N GLU A 120 10.45 -10.77 -14.99
CA GLU A 120 9.61 -11.82 -15.57
C GLU A 120 9.40 -12.98 -14.59
N ARG A 121 10.41 -13.36 -13.80
CA ARG A 121 10.28 -14.39 -12.77
C ARG A 121 9.48 -13.90 -11.57
N LEU A 122 9.58 -12.63 -11.23
CA LEU A 122 8.74 -11.99 -10.22
C LEU A 122 7.26 -12.14 -10.60
N LEU A 123 6.91 -11.80 -11.84
CA LEU A 123 5.53 -11.85 -12.36
C LEU A 123 4.94 -13.26 -12.37
N LYS A 124 5.75 -14.30 -12.68
CA LYS A 124 5.29 -15.70 -12.62
C LYS A 124 4.79 -16.14 -11.25
N GLY A 125 5.28 -15.53 -10.16
CA GLY A 125 4.82 -15.82 -8.80
C GLY A 125 4.16 -14.62 -8.14
N LEU A 126 3.53 -13.74 -8.92
CA LEU A 126 2.92 -12.50 -8.44
C LEU A 126 1.88 -12.74 -7.35
N GLN A 127 0.88 -13.59 -7.61
CA GLN A 127 -0.18 -13.88 -6.65
C GLN A 127 0.36 -14.51 -5.35
N ARG A 128 1.40 -15.35 -5.42
CA ARG A 128 2.03 -15.92 -4.23
C ARG A 128 2.70 -14.84 -3.36
N ARG A 129 3.38 -13.88 -3.99
CA ARG A 129 4.02 -12.76 -3.28
C ARG A 129 2.98 -11.81 -2.71
N TRP A 130 1.92 -11.55 -3.44
CA TRP A 130 0.77 -10.83 -2.93
C TRP A 130 0.23 -11.49 -1.66
N GLY A 131 -0.03 -12.80 -1.71
CA GLY A 131 -0.48 -13.60 -0.57
C GLY A 131 0.48 -13.62 0.63
N ALA A 132 1.76 -13.32 0.43
CA ALA A 132 2.72 -13.18 1.54
C ALA A 132 2.48 -11.89 2.36
N PHE A 133 1.91 -10.87 1.73
CA PHE A 133 1.64 -9.56 2.36
C PHE A 133 0.17 -9.29 2.60
N ARG A 134 -0.75 -9.91 1.84
CA ARG A 134 -2.19 -9.61 1.84
C ARG A 134 -3.04 -10.86 1.83
N LYS A 135 -4.24 -10.75 2.40
CA LYS A 135 -5.33 -11.74 2.37
C LYS A 135 -6.63 -11.03 1.99
N GLY A 136 -7.58 -11.76 1.41
CA GLY A 136 -8.89 -11.22 1.02
C GLY A 136 -8.88 -10.38 -0.28
N THR A 137 -7.70 -10.08 -0.82
CA THR A 137 -7.52 -9.39 -2.11
C THR A 137 -6.66 -10.23 -3.05
N THR A 138 -6.76 -9.98 -4.35
CA THR A 138 -5.96 -10.69 -5.36
C THR A 138 -5.26 -9.71 -6.29
N ILE A 139 -4.17 -10.18 -6.90
CA ILE A 139 -3.50 -9.50 -8.01
C ILE A 139 -3.27 -10.49 -9.15
N GLU A 140 -3.56 -10.05 -10.36
CA GLU A 140 -3.54 -10.88 -11.56
C GLU A 140 -2.66 -10.22 -12.62
N LEU A 141 -1.90 -11.04 -13.33
CA LEU A 141 -1.20 -10.62 -14.54
C LEU A 141 -2.19 -10.65 -15.70
N VAL A 142 -2.55 -9.49 -16.23
CA VAL A 142 -3.47 -9.36 -17.38
C VAL A 142 -2.70 -9.54 -18.68
N HIS A 143 -1.56 -8.86 -18.79
CA HIS A 143 -0.71 -8.92 -19.96
C HIS A 143 0.77 -8.76 -19.58
N GLN A 144 1.66 -9.44 -20.30
CA GLN A 144 3.11 -9.27 -20.16
C GLN A 144 3.74 -9.11 -21.54
N GLY A 145 4.47 -8.00 -21.70
CA GLY A 145 5.30 -7.72 -22.87
C GLY A 145 6.78 -7.68 -22.49
N VAL A 146 7.63 -7.39 -23.47
CA VAL A 146 9.04 -7.10 -23.22
C VAL A 146 9.14 -5.76 -22.49
N GLY A 147 9.67 -5.76 -21.26
CA GLY A 147 9.81 -4.53 -20.47
C GLY A 147 8.49 -3.89 -20.06
N ALA A 148 7.37 -4.62 -20.12
CA ALA A 148 6.03 -4.08 -19.87
C ALA A 148 5.10 -5.09 -19.21
N VAL A 149 4.17 -4.60 -18.40
CA VAL A 149 3.19 -5.43 -17.69
C VAL A 149 1.87 -4.68 -17.49
N GLU A 150 0.76 -5.41 -17.56
CA GLU A 150 -0.54 -4.95 -17.10
C GLU A 150 -1.03 -5.85 -15.97
N LEU A 151 -1.42 -5.23 -14.86
CA LEU A 151 -1.83 -5.90 -13.63
C LEU A 151 -3.25 -5.48 -13.25
N ARG A 152 -4.01 -6.41 -12.68
CA ARG A 152 -5.32 -6.11 -12.08
C ARG A 152 -5.33 -6.52 -10.62
N VAL A 153 -5.76 -5.63 -9.76
CA VAL A 153 -5.99 -5.90 -8.33
C VAL A 153 -7.49 -5.97 -8.12
N ARG A 154 -7.98 -6.99 -7.42
CA ARG A 154 -9.39 -7.14 -7.04
C ARG A 154 -9.53 -7.10 -5.53
N TYR A 155 -10.57 -6.42 -5.07
CA TYR A 155 -10.83 -6.17 -3.66
C TYR A 155 -12.34 -6.04 -3.38
N PRO A 156 -12.77 -6.25 -2.12
CA PRO A 156 -14.13 -5.92 -1.72
C PRO A 156 -14.45 -4.43 -1.85
N GLU A 157 -15.75 -4.13 -1.96
CA GLU A 157 -16.27 -2.78 -2.18
C GLU A 157 -15.67 -1.69 -1.28
N ASN A 158 -15.11 -0.66 -1.91
CA ASN A 158 -14.47 0.49 -1.26
C ASN A 158 -13.30 0.13 -0.31
N LEU A 159 -12.71 -1.07 -0.39
CA LEU A 159 -11.54 -1.39 0.43
C LEU A 159 -10.38 -0.44 0.15
N TYR A 160 -10.16 -0.07 -1.12
CA TYR A 160 -9.11 0.83 -1.52
C TYR A 160 -9.66 2.15 -2.07
N GLU A 161 -9.01 3.24 -1.68
CA GLU A 161 -9.17 4.57 -2.24
C GLU A 161 -7.99 4.91 -3.15
N GLU A 162 -8.13 5.98 -3.94
CA GLU A 162 -7.08 6.47 -4.83
C GLU A 162 -5.73 6.65 -4.11
N THR A 163 -5.75 7.19 -2.87
CA THR A 163 -4.54 7.34 -2.05
C THR A 163 -3.89 5.99 -1.75
N THR A 164 -4.68 4.98 -1.38
CA THR A 164 -4.19 3.62 -1.13
C THR A 164 -3.63 3.00 -2.39
N LEU A 165 -4.33 3.17 -3.52
CA LEU A 165 -3.90 2.66 -4.83
C LEU A 165 -2.62 3.34 -5.32
N SER A 166 -2.41 4.62 -5.00
CA SER A 166 -1.15 5.32 -5.24
C SER A 166 -0.01 4.80 -4.35
N GLY A 167 -0.29 4.49 -3.07
CA GLY A 167 0.68 3.82 -2.21
C GLY A 167 1.04 2.42 -2.72
N LEU A 168 0.05 1.68 -3.23
CA LEU A 168 0.24 0.36 -3.84
C LEU A 168 1.06 0.45 -5.13
N ARG A 169 0.87 1.48 -5.95
CA ARG A 169 1.73 1.79 -7.10
C ARG A 169 3.19 1.91 -6.68
N GLY A 170 3.48 2.62 -5.59
CA GLY A 170 4.84 2.71 -5.03
C GLY A 170 5.42 1.33 -4.66
N ALA A 171 4.59 0.43 -4.12
CA ALA A 171 4.99 -0.94 -3.83
C ALA A 171 5.26 -1.78 -5.09
N LEU A 172 4.48 -1.60 -6.16
CA LEU A 172 4.69 -2.27 -7.44
C LEU A 172 5.99 -1.82 -8.11
N VAL A 173 6.26 -0.50 -8.11
CA VAL A 173 7.53 0.06 -8.59
C VAL A 173 8.70 -0.55 -7.81
N ALA A 174 8.64 -0.49 -6.48
CA ALA A 174 9.69 -1.03 -5.61
C ALA A 174 9.92 -2.53 -5.82
N ALA A 175 8.87 -3.31 -6.08
CA ALA A 175 8.99 -4.74 -6.33
C ALA A 175 9.73 -5.05 -7.64
N LEU A 176 9.46 -4.30 -8.71
CA LEU A 176 10.17 -4.42 -9.98
C LEU A 176 11.63 -3.97 -9.85
N GLU A 177 11.89 -2.85 -9.16
CA GLU A 177 13.25 -2.37 -8.86
C GLU A 177 14.03 -3.39 -8.03
N ALA A 178 13.41 -3.99 -7.01
CA ALA A 178 14.02 -5.04 -6.19
C ALA A 178 14.33 -6.32 -6.99
N ALA A 179 13.61 -6.55 -8.09
CA ALA A 179 13.86 -7.61 -9.06
C ALA A 179 14.84 -7.18 -10.19
N GLY A 180 15.52 -6.05 -10.04
CA GLY A 180 16.59 -5.60 -10.93
C GLY A 180 16.13 -4.85 -12.18
N ALA A 181 14.86 -4.44 -12.26
CA ALA A 181 14.40 -3.58 -13.34
C ALA A 181 14.99 -2.16 -13.23
N GLY A 182 15.44 -1.58 -14.34
CA GLY A 182 15.87 -0.18 -14.43
C GLY A 182 14.73 0.75 -14.87
N HIS A 183 14.81 2.01 -14.46
CA HIS A 183 13.89 3.09 -14.89
C HIS A 183 12.40 2.72 -14.83
N VAL A 184 12.00 2.03 -13.76
CA VAL A 184 10.64 1.51 -13.60
C VAL A 184 9.60 2.63 -13.55
N LYS A 185 8.52 2.48 -14.31
CA LYS A 185 7.31 3.29 -14.21
C LYS A 185 6.11 2.39 -14.00
N VAL A 186 5.21 2.78 -13.12
CA VAL A 186 3.89 2.13 -12.96
C VAL A 186 2.85 3.23 -12.88
N GLU A 187 1.76 3.07 -13.63
CA GLU A 187 0.63 3.99 -13.70
C GLU A 187 -0.64 3.27 -13.24
N LEU A 188 -1.45 3.95 -12.44
CA LEU A 188 -2.84 3.53 -12.19
C LEU A 188 -3.66 4.00 -13.39
N ILE A 189 -4.25 3.06 -14.13
CA ILE A 189 -4.97 3.34 -15.38
C ILE A 189 -6.43 3.67 -15.10
N GLU A 190 -7.07 2.82 -14.30
CA GLU A 190 -8.47 2.94 -13.92
C GLU A 190 -8.67 2.22 -12.58
N PHE A 191 -9.68 2.66 -11.83
CA PHE A 191 -10.15 1.95 -10.66
C PHE A 191 -11.63 2.24 -10.42
N ASP A 192 -12.29 1.30 -9.76
CA ASP A 192 -13.65 1.43 -9.24
C ASP A 192 -13.68 0.95 -7.78
N ASP A 193 -14.88 0.72 -7.25
CA ASP A 193 -15.08 0.27 -5.88
C ASP A 193 -14.55 -1.15 -5.61
N ARG A 194 -14.23 -1.95 -6.63
CA ARG A 194 -13.91 -3.38 -6.50
C ARG A 194 -12.64 -3.83 -7.22
N GLN A 195 -12.07 -2.99 -8.09
CA GLN A 195 -10.87 -3.33 -8.82
C GLN A 195 -10.07 -2.10 -9.26
N ALA A 196 -8.77 -2.33 -9.46
CA ALA A 196 -7.84 -1.35 -10.01
C ALA A 196 -6.93 -2.00 -11.06
N SER A 197 -6.67 -1.28 -12.14
CA SER A 197 -5.78 -1.71 -13.23
C SER A 197 -4.52 -0.86 -13.24
N TYR A 198 -3.36 -1.51 -13.32
CA TYR A 198 -2.05 -0.86 -13.40
C TYR A 198 -1.34 -1.23 -14.68
N ARG A 199 -0.58 -0.29 -15.25
CA ARG A 199 0.37 -0.54 -16.33
C ARG A 199 1.77 -0.21 -15.85
N GLY A 200 2.70 -1.14 -16.00
CA GLY A 200 4.11 -0.97 -15.67
C GLY A 200 5.02 -1.08 -16.89
N SER A 201 6.14 -0.38 -16.86
CA SER A 201 7.22 -0.51 -17.84
C SER A 201 8.61 -0.33 -17.22
N TRP A 202 9.64 -0.90 -17.83
CA TRP A 202 11.04 -0.82 -17.40
C TRP A 202 12.01 -1.01 -18.57
N SER A 203 13.29 -0.66 -18.35
CA SER A 203 14.40 -0.80 -19.32
C SER A 203 15.64 -1.41 -18.69
#